data_AF-A0A227JAM9-F1
#
_entry.id   AF-A0A227JAM9-F1
#
_cell.length_a   1.000
_cell.length_b   1.000
_cell.length_c   1.000
_cell.angle_alpha   90.00
_cell.angle_beta   90.00
_cell.angle_gamma   90.00
#
_symmetry.space_group_name_H-M   'P 1'
#
loop_
_entity.id
_entity.type
_entity.pdbx_description
1 polymer ?
#
loop_
_entity_poly.entity_id
_entity_poly.type
_entity_poly.pdbx_seq_one_letter_code
_entity_poly.pdbx_strand_id
1 'polypeptide(L)'
;ISDKLFKGRRAPAGILFMVLVTLAVLVYWFNPAGNPTIDMMALIAIGFLIYGPVMLIGLYALELAPKKAAGTAAGLTGLFGYLGGAVAANAVLGYTVDHFGWDGGFIILIGSCITSIVCLTYALLGERAHHEQKEREKEQEALA
;
A
#
# COMPACT_ATOMS: atom_id res chain seq x y z
N ILE A 1 1.65 23.33 3.94
CA ILE A 1 2.70 22.45 3.35
C ILE A 1 2.09 21.18 2.76
N SER A 2 1.08 20.55 3.40
CA SER A 2 0.31 19.44 2.82
C SER A 2 -0.39 19.80 1.50
N ASP A 3 -0.95 21.01 1.39
CA ASP A 3 -1.69 21.45 0.18
C ASP A 3 -0.85 21.62 -1.09
N LYS A 4 0.47 21.66 -0.99
CA LYS A 4 1.36 21.80 -2.15
C LYS A 4 1.90 20.47 -2.68
N LEU A 5 1.87 19.41 -1.86
CA LEU A 5 2.27 18.05 -2.21
C LEU A 5 1.07 17.14 -2.53
N PHE A 6 -0.07 17.36 -1.88
CA PHE A 6 -1.24 16.49 -1.95
C PHE A 6 -2.40 17.15 -2.71
N LYS A 7 -2.21 17.48 -4.00
CA LYS A 7 -3.26 17.98 -4.91
C LYS A 7 -4.42 16.98 -5.09
N GLY A 8 -5.22 16.72 -4.05
CA GLY A 8 -6.47 15.93 -4.07
C GLY A 8 -6.36 14.47 -4.51
N ARG A 9 -5.16 13.98 -4.85
CA ARG A 9 -4.94 12.64 -5.38
C ARG A 9 -4.66 11.69 -4.23
N ARG A 10 -5.38 10.58 -4.22
CA ARG A 10 -5.37 9.58 -3.14
C ARG A 10 -4.11 8.71 -3.18
N ALA A 11 -3.66 8.33 -4.36
CA ALA A 11 -2.55 7.40 -4.47
C ALA A 11 -1.10 7.97 -4.35
N PRO A 12 -0.77 9.28 -4.52
CA PRO A 12 0.55 9.81 -4.14
C PRO A 12 0.75 9.76 -2.61
N ALA A 13 -0.35 9.85 -1.85
CA ALA A 13 -0.32 9.63 -0.42
C ALA A 13 0.08 8.18 -0.10
N GLY A 14 -0.55 7.21 -0.76
CA GLY A 14 -0.21 5.80 -0.61
C GLY A 14 1.26 5.49 -0.87
N ILE A 15 1.85 6.05 -1.94
CA ILE A 15 3.29 5.89 -2.22
C ILE A 15 4.13 6.48 -1.09
N LEU A 16 3.86 7.72 -0.67
CA LEU A 16 4.65 8.37 0.38
C LEU A 16 4.61 7.56 1.68
N PHE A 17 3.43 7.06 2.06
CA PHE A 17 3.28 6.17 3.21
C PHE A 17 4.09 4.89 3.05
N MET A 18 4.05 4.23 1.89
CA MET A 18 4.82 3.01 1.65
C MET A 18 6.35 3.23 1.64
N VAL A 19 6.82 4.38 1.15
CA VAL A 19 8.23 4.76 1.23
C VAL A 19 8.65 4.93 2.69
N LEU A 20 7.83 5.61 3.51
CA LEU A 20 8.10 5.77 4.94
C LEU A 20 8.06 4.44 5.70
N VAL A 21 7.12 3.54 5.36
CA VAL A 21 7.09 2.16 5.90
C VAL A 21 8.39 1.42 5.57
N THR A 22 8.85 1.51 4.32
CA THR A 22 10.09 0.85 3.89
C THR A 22 11.29 1.35 4.69
N LEU A 23 11.38 2.67 4.92
CA LEU A 23 12.42 3.27 5.76
C LEU A 23 12.32 2.79 7.22
N ALA A 24 11.12 2.70 7.79
CA ALA A 24 10.92 2.22 9.15
C ALA A 24 11.29 0.73 9.30
N VAL A 25 10.99 -0.10 8.30
CA VAL A 25 11.39 -1.51 8.24
C VAL A 25 12.92 -1.65 8.12
N LEU A 26 13.57 -0.80 7.32
CA LEU A 26 15.03 -0.75 7.23
C LEU A 26 15.68 -0.37 8.56
N VAL A 27 15.14 0.65 9.24
CA VAL A 27 15.62 1.05 10.58
C VAL A 27 15.47 -0.10 11.57
N TYR A 28 14.35 -0.82 11.52
CA TYR A 28 14.13 -2.00 12.38
C TYR A 28 15.12 -3.13 12.07
N TRP A 29 15.45 -3.38 10.80
CA TRP A 29 16.40 -4.43 10.43
C TRP A 29 17.86 -4.09 10.78
N PHE A 30 18.28 -2.83 10.62
CA PHE A 30 19.64 -2.40 10.93
C PHE A 30 19.86 -2.03 12.41
N ASN A 31 18.83 -2.05 13.25
CA ASN A 31 18.96 -1.71 14.65
C ASN A 31 19.68 -2.86 15.41
N PRO A 32 20.85 -2.62 16.03
CA PRO A 32 21.54 -3.65 16.80
C PRO A 32 20.76 -4.02 18.07
N ALA A 33 20.78 -5.31 18.42
CA ALA A 33 20.12 -5.84 19.61
C ALA A 33 20.62 -5.11 20.88
N GLY A 34 19.70 -4.41 21.55
CA GLY A 34 20.00 -3.64 22.78
C GLY A 34 19.21 -2.34 22.93
N ASN A 35 18.51 -1.87 21.89
CA ASN A 35 17.72 -0.65 21.95
C ASN A 35 16.22 -0.89 21.65
N PRO A 36 15.48 -1.55 22.58
CA PRO A 36 14.08 -1.93 22.37
C PRO A 36 13.13 -0.74 22.20
N THR A 37 13.53 0.46 22.63
CA THR A 37 12.76 1.69 22.40
C THR A 37 12.69 2.03 20.91
N ILE A 38 13.78 1.84 20.17
CA ILE A 38 13.81 2.08 18.72
C ILE A 38 12.93 1.07 18.00
N ASP A 39 12.98 -0.21 18.40
CA ASP A 39 12.14 -1.26 17.84
C ASP A 39 10.65 -0.98 18.05
N MET A 40 10.27 -0.58 19.27
CA MET A 40 8.89 -0.19 19.57
C MET A 40 8.44 1.01 18.76
N MET A 41 9.28 2.05 18.65
CA MET A 41 8.96 3.23 17.84
C MET A 41 8.82 2.88 16.35
N ALA A 42 9.71 2.04 15.82
CA ALA A 42 9.65 1.57 14.44
C ALA A 42 8.38 0.76 14.17
N LEU A 43 8.01 -0.16 15.05
CA LEU A 43 6.79 -0.96 14.92
C LEU A 43 5.52 -0.10 15.00
N ILE A 44 5.47 0.88 15.91
CA ILE A 44 4.37 1.86 15.99
C ILE A 44 4.28 2.65 14.68
N ALA A 45 5.42 3.14 14.17
CA ALA A 45 5.46 3.88 12.92
C ALA A 45 4.96 3.02 11.74
N ILE A 46 5.44 1.78 11.61
CA ILE A 46 5.01 0.85 10.56
C ILE A 46 3.50 0.61 10.65
N GLY A 47 2.97 0.30 11.84
CA GLY A 47 1.54 0.04 12.04
C GLY A 47 0.65 1.24 11.73
N PHE A 48 1.09 2.45 12.09
CA PHE A 48 0.37 3.67 11.76
C PHE A 48 0.43 4.00 10.26
N LEU A 49 1.62 3.92 9.66
CA LEU A 49 1.85 4.32 8.27
C LEU A 49 1.22 3.35 7.26
N ILE A 50 1.17 2.04 7.56
CA ILE A 50 0.60 1.04 6.64
C ILE A 50 -0.93 1.16 6.52
N TYR A 51 -1.58 1.75 7.52
CA TYR A 51 -3.04 1.91 7.53
C TYR A 51 -3.54 2.82 6.40
N GLY A 52 -2.74 3.82 6.01
CA GLY A 52 -3.06 4.73 4.91
C GLY A 52 -3.27 3.99 3.58
N PRO A 53 -2.24 3.30 3.04
CA PRO A 53 -2.35 2.51 1.82
C PRO A 53 -3.44 1.43 1.88
N VAL A 54 -3.57 0.72 3.00
CA VAL A 54 -4.58 -0.34 3.16
C VAL A 54 -5.99 0.20 3.01
N MET A 55 -6.29 1.35 3.61
CA MET A 55 -7.60 1.99 3.49
C MET A 55 -7.89 2.49 2.07
N LEU A 56 -6.86 3.02 1.38
CA LEU A 56 -7.00 3.47 -0.01
C LEU A 56 -7.38 2.32 -0.95
N ILE A 57 -6.78 1.14 -0.79
CA ILE A 57 -7.09 -0.05 -1.60
C ILE A 57 -8.56 -0.47 -1.45
N GLY A 58 -9.08 -0.45 -0.22
CA GLY A 58 -10.50 -0.75 0.03
C GLY A 58 -11.43 0.26 -0.64
N LEU A 59 -11.05 1.55 -0.64
CA LEU A 59 -11.82 2.59 -1.32
C LEU A 59 -11.81 2.41 -2.84
N TYR A 60 -10.68 2.04 -3.44
CA TYR A 60 -10.59 1.70 -4.86
C TYR A 60 -11.54 0.57 -5.24
N ALA A 61 -11.54 -0.53 -4.47
CA ALA A 61 -12.44 -1.65 -4.72
C ALA A 61 -13.92 -1.24 -4.71
N LEU A 62 -14.30 -0.33 -3.82
CA LEU A 62 -15.66 0.21 -3.73
C LEU A 62 -16.00 1.14 -4.90
N GLU A 63 -15.05 1.93 -5.39
CA GLU A 63 -15.27 2.85 -6.50
C GLU A 63 -15.43 2.15 -7.85
N LEU A 64 -14.77 0.99 -8.04
CA LEU A 64 -14.94 0.18 -9.24
C LEU A 64 -16.24 -0.64 -9.24
N ALA A 65 -16.82 -0.89 -8.06
CA ALA A 65 -18.00 -1.73 -7.92
C ALA A 65 -19.31 -0.92 -8.07
N PRO A 66 -20.36 -1.48 -8.71
CA PRO A 66 -21.65 -0.83 -8.74
C PRO A 66 -22.24 -0.72 -7.33
N LYS A 67 -22.92 0.39 -7.03
CA LYS A 67 -23.44 0.73 -5.68
C LYS A 67 -24.28 -0.38 -5.03
N LYS A 68 -24.92 -1.23 -5.83
CA LYS A 68 -25.74 -2.37 -5.39
C LYS A 68 -24.92 -3.61 -4.97
N ALA A 69 -23.68 -3.72 -5.44
CA ALA A 69 -22.75 -4.84 -5.16
C ALA A 69 -21.49 -4.40 -4.41
N ALA A 70 -21.42 -3.15 -3.95
CA ALA A 70 -20.28 -2.57 -3.25
C ALA A 70 -19.89 -3.40 -2.01
N GLY A 71 -20.88 -3.88 -1.24
CA GLY A 71 -20.62 -4.75 -0.08
C GLY A 71 -20.00 -6.09 -0.46
N THR A 72 -20.42 -6.70 -1.57
CA THR A 72 -19.85 -7.96 -2.07
C THR A 72 -18.43 -7.76 -2.60
N ALA A 73 -18.16 -6.65 -3.30
CA ALA A 73 -16.82 -6.32 -3.78
C ALA A 73 -15.84 -6.06 -2.61
N ALA A 74 -16.27 -5.31 -1.59
CA ALA A 74 -15.48 -5.11 -0.37
C ALA A 74 -15.25 -6.42 0.39
N GLY A 75 -16.29 -7.26 0.52
CA GLY A 75 -16.18 -8.57 1.18
C GLY A 75 -15.23 -9.52 0.46
N LEU A 76 -15.30 -9.58 -0.88
CA LEU A 76 -14.44 -10.45 -1.68
C LEU A 76 -12.98 -9.97 -1.68
N THR A 77 -12.75 -8.66 -1.78
CA THR A 77 -11.39 -8.08 -1.69
C THR A 77 -10.79 -8.29 -0.30
N GLY A 78 -11.59 -8.16 0.76
CA GLY A 78 -11.17 -8.52 2.12
C GLY A 78 -10.86 -10.01 2.27
N LEU A 79 -11.67 -10.90 1.70
CA LEU A 79 -11.45 -12.35 1.74
C LEU A 79 -10.11 -12.72 1.08
N PHE A 80 -9.85 -12.24 -0.14
CA PHE A 80 -8.58 -12.52 -0.81
C PHE A 80 -7.40 -11.76 -0.18
N GLY A 81 -7.62 -10.59 0.41
CA GLY A 81 -6.58 -9.85 1.12
C GLY A 81 -6.11 -10.56 2.40
N TYR A 82 -7.05 -11.00 3.23
CA TYR A 82 -6.73 -11.65 4.51
C TYR A 82 -6.55 -13.16 4.37
N LEU A 83 -7.56 -13.88 3.85
CA LEU A 83 -7.54 -15.34 3.83
C LEU A 83 -6.58 -15.88 2.77
N GLY A 84 -6.50 -15.22 1.61
CA GLY A 84 -5.52 -15.58 0.57
C GLY A 84 -4.15 -14.96 0.86
N GLY A 85 -4.11 -13.63 0.89
CA GLY A 85 -2.88 -12.86 0.99
C GLY A 85 -2.16 -13.04 2.32
N ALA A 86 -2.83 -12.81 3.45
CA ALA A 86 -2.15 -12.92 4.75
C ALA A 86 -1.76 -14.36 5.09
N VAL A 87 -2.58 -15.36 4.75
CA VAL A 87 -2.22 -16.78 4.98
C VAL A 87 -1.03 -17.19 4.11
N ALA A 88 -1.05 -16.87 2.82
CA ALA A 88 0.08 -17.15 1.94
C ALA A 88 1.35 -16.41 2.38
N ALA A 89 1.22 -15.13 2.76
CA ALA A 89 2.35 -14.33 3.24
C ALA A 89 2.94 -14.91 4.53
N ASN A 90 2.10 -15.31 5.49
CA ASN A 90 2.57 -15.95 6.72
C ASN A 90 3.24 -17.31 6.44
N ALA A 91 2.71 -18.11 5.53
CA ALA A 91 3.32 -19.38 5.14
C ALA A 91 4.68 -19.20 4.45
N VAL A 92 4.77 -18.25 3.50
CA VAL A 92 6.02 -17.93 2.79
C VAL A 92 7.06 -17.33 3.75
N LEU A 93 6.65 -16.40 4.61
CA LEU A 93 7.53 -15.78 5.59
C LEU A 93 8.01 -16.81 6.61
N GLY A 94 7.11 -17.64 7.14
CA GLY A 94 7.46 -18.72 8.08
C GLY A 94 8.47 -19.69 7.48
N TYR A 95 8.18 -20.22 6.28
CA TYR A 95 9.09 -21.11 5.56
C TYR A 95 10.47 -20.47 5.32
N THR A 96 10.50 -19.18 4.95
CA THR A 96 11.75 -18.48 4.71
C THR A 96 12.53 -18.24 6.00
N VAL A 97 11.86 -17.86 7.09
CA VAL A 97 12.53 -17.63 8.38
C VAL A 97 13.07 -18.93 8.96
N ASP A 98 12.37 -20.05 8.79
CA ASP A 98 12.83 -21.36 9.26
C ASP A 98 14.10 -21.85 8.52
N HIS A 99 14.23 -21.55 7.22
CA HIS A 99 15.36 -22.00 6.40
C HIS A 99 16.51 -20.99 6.24
N PHE A 100 16.20 -19.70 6.11
CA PHE A 100 17.14 -18.61 5.81
C PHE A 100 17.30 -17.62 6.98
N GLY A 101 16.59 -17.83 8.09
CA GLY A 101 16.62 -16.95 9.25
C GLY A 101 15.87 -15.64 9.04
N TRP A 102 15.96 -14.77 10.06
CA TRP A 102 15.26 -13.48 10.07
C TRP A 102 15.73 -12.52 8.97
N ASP A 103 16.99 -12.61 8.53
CA ASP A 103 17.49 -11.82 7.41
C ASP A 103 16.74 -12.12 6.11
N GLY A 104 16.45 -13.40 5.84
CA GLY A 104 15.61 -13.80 4.71
C GLY A 104 14.18 -13.25 4.82
N GLY A 105 13.62 -13.24 6.04
CA GLY A 105 12.32 -12.64 6.31
C GLY A 105 12.27 -11.13 6.04
N PHE A 106 13.30 -10.40 6.47
CA PHE A 106 13.42 -8.96 6.21
C PHE A 106 13.61 -8.63 4.73
N ILE A 107 14.38 -9.45 3.99
CA ILE A 107 14.54 -9.30 2.54
C ILE A 107 13.18 -9.44 1.84
N ILE A 108 12.37 -10.43 2.22
CA ILE A 108 11.01 -10.60 1.68
C ILE A 108 10.11 -9.42 2.05
N LEU A 109 10.17 -8.94 3.30
CA LEU A 109 9.40 -7.78 3.75
C LEU A 109 9.73 -6.53 2.92
N ILE A 110 11.01 -6.23 2.71
CA ILE A 110 11.43 -5.10 1.87
C ILE A 110 11.03 -5.31 0.42
N GLY A 111 11.23 -6.52 -0.13
CA GLY A 111 10.82 -6.86 -1.49
C GLY A 111 9.31 -6.66 -1.73
N SER A 112 8.48 -7.04 -0.76
CA SER A 112 7.02 -6.80 -0.81
C SER A 112 6.65 -5.32 -0.72
N CYS A 113 7.36 -4.54 0.10
CA CYS A 113 7.17 -3.09 0.17
C CYS A 113 7.50 -2.41 -1.17
N ILE A 114 8.63 -2.76 -1.78
CA ILE A 114 9.04 -2.24 -3.10
C ILE A 114 8.02 -2.64 -4.17
N THR A 115 7.62 -3.91 -4.20
CA THR A 115 6.62 -4.41 -5.16
C THR A 115 5.29 -3.66 -5.01
N SER A 116 4.87 -3.40 -3.77
CA SER A 116 3.67 -2.61 -3.47
C SER A 116 3.80 -1.16 -3.94
N ILE A 117 4.95 -0.51 -3.73
CA ILE A 117 5.22 0.83 -4.26
C ILE A 117 5.10 0.86 -5.79
N VAL A 118 5.67 -0.14 -6.48
CA VAL A 118 5.56 -0.26 -7.95
C VAL A 118 4.10 -0.42 -8.37
N CYS A 119 3.34 -1.31 -7.74
CA CYS A 119 1.93 -1.51 -8.03
C CYS A 119 1.09 -0.24 -7.80
N LEU A 120 1.31 0.46 -6.68
CA LEU A 120 0.64 1.73 -6.39
C LEU A 120 1.03 2.82 -7.40
N THR A 121 2.28 2.80 -7.88
CA THR A 121 2.75 3.72 -8.94
C THR A 121 2.06 3.44 -10.28
N TYR A 122 1.86 2.17 -10.64
CA TYR A 122 1.09 1.82 -11.84
C TYR A 122 -0.39 2.21 -11.71
N ALA A 123 -1.01 1.92 -10.56
CA ALA A 123 -2.40 2.32 -10.29
C ALA A 123 -2.57 3.85 -10.41
N LEU A 124 -1.59 4.60 -9.91
CA LEU A 124 -1.53 6.05 -10.04
C LEU A 124 -1.53 6.52 -11.49
N LEU A 125 -0.63 5.97 -12.31
CA LEU A 125 -0.53 6.34 -13.72
C LEU A 125 -1.87 6.08 -14.44
N GLY A 126 -2.52 4.97 -14.11
CA GLY A 126 -3.87 4.66 -14.61
C GLY A 126 -4.92 5.69 -14.21
N GLU A 127 -4.98 6.09 -12.94
CA GLU A 127 -5.89 7.14 -12.49
C GLU A 127 -5.62 8.50 -13.13
N ARG A 128 -4.34 8.85 -13.30
CA ARG A 128 -3.95 10.12 -13.95
C ARG A 128 -4.49 10.18 -15.37
N ALA A 129 -4.28 9.11 -16.13
CA ALA A 129 -4.76 8.99 -17.50
C ALA A 129 -6.30 9.08 -17.58
N HIS A 130 -7.01 8.40 -16.68
CA HIS A 130 -8.47 8.41 -16.65
C HIS A 130 -9.08 9.79 -16.33
N HIS A 131 -8.46 10.54 -15.41
CA HIS A 131 -8.88 11.90 -15.09
C HIS A 131 -8.59 12.88 -16.23
N GLU A 132 -7.42 12.80 -16.86
CA GLU A 132 -7.09 13.63 -18.03
C GLU A 132 -8.02 13.35 -19.22
N GLN A 133 -8.46 12.10 -19.38
CA GLN A 133 -9.37 11.73 -20.45
C GLN A 133 -10.78 12.33 -20.24
N LYS A 134 -11.29 12.30 -19.00
CA LYS A 134 -12.56 12.95 -18.65
C LYS A 134 -12.52 14.48 -18.78
N GLU A 135 -11.39 15.10 -18.46
CA GLU A 135 -11.24 16.55 -18.65
C GLU A 135 -11.25 16.91 -20.14
N ARG A 136 -10.54 16.14 -20.99
CA ARG A 136 -10.57 16.33 -22.44
C ARG A 136 -11.95 16.11 -23.05
N GLU A 137 -12.70 15.09 -22.61
CA GLU A 137 -14.08 14.86 -23.09
C GLU A 137 -14.99 16.06 -22.76
N LYS A 138 -14.91 16.58 -21.53
CA LYS A 138 -15.69 17.78 -21.14
C LYS A 138 -15.28 19.02 -21.92
N GLU A 139 -13.98 19.18 -22.20
CA GLU A 139 -13.47 20.31 -22.97
C GLU A 139 -13.91 20.21 -24.44
N GLN A 140 -13.94 19.00 -25.01
CA GLN A 140 -14.50 18.74 -26.34
C GLN A 140 -16.01 18.98 -26.40
N GLU A 141 -16.78 18.55 -25.40
CA GLU A 141 -18.21 18.87 -25.30
C GLU A 141 -18.48 20.37 -25.12
N ALA A 142 -17.63 21.09 -24.39
CA ALA A 142 -17.79 22.54 -24.21
C ALA A 142 -17.44 23.35 -25.46
N LEU A 143 -16.69 22.77 -26.40
CA LEU A 143 -16.29 23.39 -27.66
C LEU A 143 -17.18 23.00 -28.85
N ALA A 144 -18.08 22.01 -28.68
CA ALA A 144 -19.02 21.52 -29.69
C ALA A 144 -20.41 22.17 -29.55
#